data_AF-A0A956R795-F1
#
_entry.id   AF-A0A956R795-F1
#
_cell.length_a   1.000
_cell.length_b   1.000
_cell.length_c   1.000
_cell.angle_alpha   90.00
_cell.angle_beta   90.00
_cell.angle_gamma   90.00
#
_symmetry.space_group_name_H-M   'P 1'
#
loop_
_entity.id
_entity.type
_entity.pdbx_description
1 polymer ?
#
loop_
_entity_poly.entity_id
_entity_poly.type
_entity_poly.pdbx_seq_one_letter_code
_entity_poly.pdbx_strand_id
1 'polypeptide(L)'
;MTDGRTTRGRLGGLGALFFLGSLGAIAFYVQQQEVPQARDDVRKTATLLPEVVEEPTTPTLPWQDRLDLSAAILRPFGPTPTPGAKPAEPGAAGEPGGVAPATVDPAQARLVQDVGDGHRILLTLDPTLQESALQIFRNREVPYAAAVILDVEDNAVLALAGHSSMDPKVDPLEVVTAAWAPAASTFKLVTTAALLDSQQATPSTRVCFHGGLHGIEDDDLRDDPAHDVQCETLGDAVAHSYNLVIGKLALAHLPQDTLLHMAKALRFEVEIPFEIPIERSPAHIPADPIERAKVAAGFWNVDLSPMHGALLASIFARGGIYQPPHVIAQVIGPDGTDLSPARTKPERVLNQDVALAVGEMMVGTTRSGTAKKSFRDPQGNDYIPGVPVAAKTGSLTGKRAPALNYNWFIGYAPADAPAGARARRRRPTAAAPITPSPTSSSPKPSGTPAIDCRSNASTACSEAARITTKATRNTDPPSTSRKSASCPRAMRRSTTTTPRPTTATAPMKPPCIARRSA
;
A
#
# COMPACT_ATOMS: atom_id res chain seq x y z
N MET A 1 -16.52 32.13 -0.79
CA MET A 1 -17.42 31.07 -0.27
C MET A 1 -16.68 30.39 0.86
N THR A 2 -17.18 30.51 2.09
CA THR A 2 -16.53 30.05 3.32
C THR A 2 -17.46 29.12 4.11
N ASP A 3 -16.87 28.39 5.05
CA ASP A 3 -17.47 27.33 5.88
C ASP A 3 -17.76 25.98 5.17
N GLY A 4 -17.69 24.89 5.94
CA GLY A 4 -17.90 23.50 5.49
C GLY A 4 -16.73 22.52 5.72
N ARG A 5 -15.51 23.01 6.00
CA ARG A 5 -14.31 22.14 6.23
C ARG A 5 -14.13 21.67 7.69
N THR A 6 -15.02 22.07 8.60
CA THR A 6 -14.82 21.99 10.07
C THR A 6 -15.09 20.61 10.70
N THR A 7 -15.60 19.61 9.96
CA THR A 7 -15.75 18.23 10.46
C THR A 7 -15.35 17.17 9.43
N ARG A 8 -14.06 16.80 9.40
CA ARG A 8 -13.62 15.53 8.78
C ARG A 8 -14.27 14.37 9.57
N GLY A 9 -15.29 13.74 8.98
CA GLY A 9 -16.06 12.71 9.69
C GLY A 9 -15.25 11.45 10.01
N ARG A 10 -15.32 10.98 11.27
CA ARG A 10 -14.64 9.78 11.84
C ARG A 10 -14.69 8.48 11.00
N LEU A 11 -15.54 8.41 9.97
CA LEU A 11 -15.75 7.23 9.12
C LEU A 11 -14.73 7.10 7.96
N GLY A 12 -13.95 8.14 7.65
CA GLY A 12 -12.87 8.07 6.64
C GLY A 12 -11.68 7.24 7.11
N GLY A 13 -11.18 7.54 8.33
CA GLY A 13 -9.99 6.88 8.90
C GLY A 13 -10.10 5.35 9.03
N LEU A 14 -11.32 4.80 9.13
CA LEU A 14 -11.55 3.35 9.16
C LEU A 14 -11.15 2.62 7.87
N GLY A 15 -11.05 3.29 6.72
CA GLY A 15 -10.46 2.70 5.51
C GLY A 15 -8.94 2.62 5.64
N ALA A 16 -8.31 3.76 5.86
CA ALA A 16 -6.85 3.91 5.95
C ALA A 16 -6.22 3.09 7.09
N LEU A 17 -6.81 3.06 8.29
CA LEU A 17 -6.32 2.26 9.42
C LEU A 17 -6.35 0.75 9.15
N PHE A 18 -7.24 0.27 8.27
CA PHE A 18 -7.31 -1.14 7.90
C PHE A 18 -6.43 -1.50 6.69
N PHE A 19 -6.15 -0.57 5.76
CA PHE A 19 -5.04 -0.74 4.81
C PHE A 19 -3.70 -0.93 5.54
N LEU A 20 -3.49 -0.16 6.60
CA LEU A 20 -2.35 -0.30 7.51
C LEU A 20 -2.38 -1.64 8.28
N GLY A 21 -3.56 -2.15 8.67
CA GLY A 21 -3.70 -3.53 9.16
C GLY A 21 -3.28 -4.60 8.13
N SER A 22 -3.67 -4.45 6.86
CA SER A 22 -3.37 -5.39 5.78
C SER A 22 -1.88 -5.53 5.48
N LEU A 23 -1.09 -4.45 5.62
CA LEU A 23 0.38 -4.49 5.53
C LEU A 23 0.99 -5.60 6.39
N GLY A 24 0.45 -5.77 7.61
CA GLY A 24 0.91 -6.78 8.56
C GLY A 24 0.76 -8.22 8.09
N ALA A 25 -0.07 -8.49 7.07
CA ALA A 25 -0.24 -9.81 6.45
C ALA A 25 0.50 -9.95 5.11
N ILE A 26 0.66 -8.87 4.36
CA ILE A 26 1.24 -8.89 3.00
C ILE A 26 2.75 -9.15 3.02
N ALA A 27 3.46 -8.71 4.07
CA ALA A 27 4.90 -8.92 4.27
C ALA A 27 5.36 -10.39 4.42
N PHE A 28 4.50 -11.39 4.16
CA PHE A 28 4.78 -12.82 4.40
C PHE A 28 4.37 -13.77 3.26
N TYR A 29 4.20 -13.27 2.03
CA TYR A 29 3.84 -14.10 0.86
C TYR A 29 4.77 -13.92 -0.35
N VAL A 30 6.06 -14.21 -0.15
CA VAL A 30 7.08 -14.19 -1.23
C VAL A 30 6.98 -15.44 -2.10
N GLN A 31 6.63 -15.25 -3.37
CA GLN A 31 7.14 -16.10 -4.46
C GLN A 31 8.49 -15.53 -4.91
N GLN A 32 9.49 -16.39 -5.13
CA GLN A 32 10.81 -15.97 -5.58
C GLN A 32 10.75 -15.62 -7.07
N GLN A 33 11.10 -14.38 -7.43
CA GLN A 33 11.21 -13.91 -8.81
C GLN A 33 12.46 -13.05 -8.96
N GLU A 34 13.24 -13.30 -10.01
CA GLU A 34 14.67 -12.98 -10.03
C GLU A 34 15.03 -11.73 -10.85
N VAL A 35 15.87 -10.84 -10.29
CA VAL A 35 16.40 -9.65 -10.99
C VAL A 35 17.73 -9.93 -11.71
N PRO A 36 17.87 -9.67 -13.03
CA PRO A 36 19.13 -9.77 -13.75
C PRO A 36 20.20 -8.74 -13.32
N GLN A 37 21.48 -9.07 -13.51
CA GLN A 37 22.60 -8.20 -13.11
C GLN A 37 22.73 -6.91 -13.96
N ALA A 38 22.26 -6.91 -15.20
CA ALA A 38 22.38 -5.76 -16.12
C ALA A 38 21.55 -4.51 -15.72
N ARG A 39 20.66 -4.61 -14.73
CA ARG A 39 19.81 -3.48 -14.26
C ARG A 39 20.64 -2.26 -13.84
N ASP A 40 21.80 -2.46 -13.23
CA ASP A 40 22.60 -1.35 -12.67
C ASP A 40 23.22 -0.44 -13.75
N ASP A 41 23.43 -0.94 -14.97
CA ASP A 41 23.93 -0.12 -16.08
C ASP A 41 22.80 0.70 -16.73
N VAL A 42 21.60 0.12 -16.86
CA VAL A 42 20.39 0.86 -17.25
C VAL A 42 20.09 1.97 -16.24
N ARG A 43 20.24 1.71 -14.93
CA ARG A 43 20.06 2.72 -13.88
C ARG A 43 21.00 3.92 -14.07
N LYS A 44 22.29 3.70 -14.35
CA LYS A 44 23.25 4.79 -14.60
C LYS A 44 22.86 5.67 -15.78
N THR A 45 22.35 5.07 -16.86
CA THR A 45 21.88 5.81 -18.04
C THR A 45 20.60 6.59 -17.74
N ALA A 46 19.68 6.03 -16.94
CA ALA A 46 18.44 6.71 -16.54
C ALA A 46 18.68 7.87 -15.55
N THR A 47 19.72 7.80 -14.70
CA THR A 47 20.12 8.90 -13.79
C THR A 47 21.00 9.97 -14.46
N LEU A 48 21.26 9.89 -15.77
CA LEU A 48 21.76 11.04 -16.53
C LEU A 48 20.61 12.03 -16.73
N LEU A 49 20.49 12.98 -15.79
CA LEU A 49 19.65 14.15 -15.98
C LEU A 49 20.04 14.82 -17.33
N PRO A 50 19.08 15.09 -18.23
CA PRO A 50 19.37 15.90 -19.40
C PRO A 50 19.80 17.31 -18.94
N GLU A 51 20.63 17.95 -19.76
CA GLU A 51 21.12 19.30 -19.50
C GLU A 51 19.93 20.27 -19.31
N VAL A 52 19.97 21.09 -18.25
CA VAL A 52 18.81 21.88 -17.83
C VAL A 52 18.53 22.98 -18.85
N VAL A 53 17.52 22.76 -19.68
CA VAL A 53 16.88 23.83 -20.45
C VAL A 53 16.05 24.66 -19.47
N GLU A 54 16.44 25.92 -19.27
CA GLU A 54 15.69 26.86 -18.45
C GLU A 54 14.36 27.23 -19.12
N GLU A 55 13.31 26.42 -18.87
CA GLU A 55 11.93 26.87 -19.11
C GLU A 55 11.59 28.04 -18.17
N PRO A 56 10.75 28.99 -18.60
CA PRO A 56 10.48 30.22 -17.85
C PRO A 56 9.88 29.89 -16.49
N THR A 57 10.58 30.30 -15.43
CA THR A 57 10.21 29.99 -14.04
C THR A 57 8.80 30.48 -13.72
N THR A 58 7.91 29.52 -13.44
CA THR A 58 6.66 29.82 -12.74
C THR A 58 7.04 30.47 -11.40
N PRO A 59 6.45 31.62 -11.01
CA PRO A 59 6.90 32.36 -9.83
C PRO A 59 6.79 31.48 -8.57
N THR A 60 7.95 31.14 -8.00
CA THR A 60 8.06 30.34 -6.78
C THR A 60 7.26 31.00 -5.67
N LEU A 61 6.38 30.23 -5.01
CA LEU A 61 5.52 30.80 -3.98
C LEU A 61 6.38 31.18 -2.75
N PRO A 62 6.12 32.30 -2.04
CA PRO A 62 7.05 32.84 -1.04
C PRO A 62 7.39 31.91 0.15
N TRP A 63 6.68 30.79 0.28
CA TRP A 63 6.82 29.77 1.32
C TRP A 63 7.33 28.43 0.77
N GLN A 64 7.51 28.27 -0.55
CA GLN A 64 7.72 26.97 -1.20
C GLN A 64 9.02 26.31 -0.76
N ASP A 65 10.13 27.05 -0.80
CA ASP A 65 11.46 26.61 -0.33
C ASP A 65 11.56 26.53 1.22
N ARG A 66 10.42 26.68 1.93
CA ARG A 66 10.33 26.76 3.39
C ARG A 66 9.41 25.69 3.99
N LEU A 67 8.86 24.78 3.17
CA LEU A 67 8.11 23.61 3.64
C LEU A 67 9.06 22.61 4.31
N ASP A 68 8.86 22.36 5.61
CA ASP A 68 9.60 21.37 6.39
C ASP A 68 8.62 20.52 7.21
N LEU A 69 8.47 19.25 6.80
CA LEU A 69 7.59 18.29 7.47
C LEU A 69 8.11 17.88 8.86
N SER A 70 9.41 18.01 9.14
CA SER A 70 10.00 17.71 10.45
C SER A 70 9.74 18.80 11.48
N ALA A 71 9.58 20.05 11.03
CA ALA A 71 9.18 21.20 11.85
C ALA A 71 7.66 21.28 12.13
N ALA A 72 6.86 20.36 11.60
CA ALA A 72 5.41 20.37 11.76
C ALA A 72 4.97 19.89 13.16
N ILE A 73 4.28 20.75 13.90
CA ILE A 73 3.78 20.47 15.26
C ILE A 73 2.28 20.14 15.27
N LEU A 74 1.87 19.31 16.24
CA LEU A 74 0.46 19.05 16.49
C LEU A 74 -0.20 20.25 17.17
N ARG A 75 -1.12 20.92 16.46
CA ARG A 75 -2.01 21.92 17.04
C ARG A 75 -3.42 21.33 17.15
N PRO A 76 -4.06 21.36 18.34
CA PRO A 76 -5.46 20.97 18.49
C PRO A 76 -6.38 21.71 17.52
N PHE A 77 -7.52 21.10 17.16
CA PHE A 77 -8.62 21.86 16.59
C PHE A 77 -9.07 22.92 17.61
N GLY A 78 -9.28 24.15 17.15
CA GLY A 78 -9.73 25.25 18.01
C GLY A 78 -11.09 24.94 18.64
N PRO A 79 -11.44 25.57 19.77
CA PRO A 79 -12.74 25.36 20.41
C PRO A 79 -13.86 25.61 19.41
N THR A 80 -14.80 24.67 19.31
CA THR A 80 -16.02 24.88 18.50
C THR A 80 -16.73 26.11 19.08
N PRO A 81 -17.03 27.15 18.27
CA PRO A 81 -17.59 28.38 18.80
C PRO A 81 -19.01 28.14 19.33
N THR A 82 -19.14 28.08 20.66
CA THR A 82 -20.43 27.98 21.35
C THR A 82 -21.29 29.19 20.99
N PRO A 83 -22.48 28.99 20.36
CA PRO A 83 -23.35 30.10 20.01
C PRO A 83 -23.75 30.90 21.25
N GLY A 84 -23.34 32.18 21.30
CA GLY A 84 -23.64 33.10 22.41
C GLY A 84 -22.53 33.30 23.44
N ALA A 85 -21.36 32.66 23.31
CA ALA A 85 -20.20 32.99 24.15
C ALA A 85 -19.67 34.40 23.83
N LYS A 86 -19.68 35.32 24.80
CA LYS A 86 -19.00 36.62 24.69
C LYS A 86 -17.48 36.43 24.59
N PRO A 87 -16.75 37.34 23.92
CA PRO A 87 -15.29 37.41 24.05
C PRO A 87 -14.89 37.56 25.53
N ALA A 88 -13.90 36.79 25.96
CA ALA A 88 -13.30 36.93 27.29
C ALA A 88 -12.35 38.14 27.31
N GLU A 89 -12.39 38.92 28.39
CA GLU A 89 -11.47 40.05 28.58
C GLU A 89 -10.05 39.57 28.98
N PRO A 90 -8.98 40.35 28.72
CA PRO A 90 -7.62 39.91 29.00
C PRO A 90 -7.34 39.81 30.51
N GLY A 91 -7.25 38.58 31.03
CA GLY A 91 -6.79 38.31 32.38
C GLY A 91 -5.29 38.63 32.55
N ALA A 92 -4.90 39.13 33.72
CA ALA A 92 -3.53 39.54 34.01
C ALA A 92 -2.53 38.37 34.01
N ALA A 93 -1.26 38.67 33.74
CA ALA A 93 -0.19 37.68 33.67
C ALA A 93 0.10 37.03 35.03
N GLY A 94 0.06 35.69 35.06
CA GLY A 94 0.61 34.86 36.14
C GLY A 94 1.95 34.22 35.72
N GLU A 95 2.77 33.85 36.70
CA GLU A 95 4.13 33.34 36.47
C GLU A 95 4.18 31.98 35.74
N PRO A 96 5.30 31.67 35.04
CA PRO A 96 5.46 30.45 34.25
C PRO A 96 5.68 29.21 35.12
N GLY A 97 4.60 28.70 35.73
CA GLY A 97 4.57 27.36 36.30
C GLY A 97 4.87 26.31 35.22
N GLY A 98 5.79 25.38 35.51
CA GLY A 98 6.27 24.37 34.56
C GLY A 98 5.20 23.34 34.19
N VAL A 99 4.32 23.67 33.23
CA VAL A 99 3.37 22.73 32.65
C VAL A 99 4.12 21.72 31.78
N ALA A 100 4.15 20.46 32.20
CA ALA A 100 4.62 19.37 31.35
C ALA A 100 3.81 19.37 30.03
N PRO A 101 4.46 19.23 28.85
CA PRO A 101 3.80 19.47 27.57
C PRO A 101 2.57 18.58 27.43
N ALA A 102 1.40 19.22 27.35
CA ALA A 102 0.12 18.51 27.31
C ALA A 102 0.08 17.59 26.08
N THR A 103 -0.11 16.29 26.31
CA THR A 103 -0.19 15.28 25.26
C THR A 103 -1.43 15.52 24.39
N VAL A 104 -1.23 16.24 23.29
CA VAL A 104 -2.29 16.53 22.31
C VAL A 104 -2.76 15.23 21.67
N ASP A 105 -4.04 14.92 21.78
CA ASP A 105 -4.66 13.78 21.09
C ASP A 105 -4.52 13.96 19.56
N PRO A 106 -3.78 13.06 18.86
CA PRO A 106 -3.63 13.12 17.41
C PRO A 106 -4.97 13.13 16.67
N ALA A 107 -6.00 12.46 17.21
CA ALA A 107 -7.34 12.41 16.62
C ALA A 107 -8.15 13.70 16.81
N GLN A 108 -7.66 14.66 17.59
CA GLN A 108 -8.25 15.99 17.81
C GLN A 108 -7.30 17.13 17.39
N ALA A 109 -6.33 16.84 16.52
CA ALA A 109 -5.30 17.79 16.09
C ALA A 109 -5.06 17.78 14.57
N ARG A 110 -4.31 18.78 14.12
CA ARG A 110 -3.76 18.88 12.76
C ARG A 110 -2.27 19.21 12.84
N LEU A 111 -1.50 18.77 11.85
CA LEU A 111 -0.11 19.17 11.69
C LEU A 111 -0.02 20.58 11.10
N VAL A 112 0.80 21.42 11.73
CA VAL A 112 1.01 22.82 11.37
C VAL A 112 2.48 23.15 11.49
N GLN A 113 3.06 23.76 10.45
CA GLN A 113 4.37 24.38 10.52
C GLN A 113 4.17 25.89 10.65
N ASP A 114 4.70 26.50 11.72
CA ASP A 114 4.81 27.95 11.85
C ASP A 114 6.22 28.37 11.39
N VAL A 115 6.32 29.37 10.52
CA VAL A 115 7.57 29.78 9.88
C VAL A 115 8.06 31.10 10.47
N GLY A 116 9.38 31.31 10.53
CA GLY A 116 10.02 32.38 11.32
C GLY A 116 9.67 33.83 10.95
N ASP A 117 9.02 34.08 9.83
CA ASP A 117 8.50 35.40 9.39
C ASP A 117 7.00 35.59 9.70
N GLY A 118 6.39 34.66 10.44
CA GLY A 118 4.97 34.70 10.84
C GLY A 118 4.01 33.98 9.91
N HIS A 119 4.47 33.41 8.78
CA HIS A 119 3.64 32.51 7.97
C HIS A 119 3.28 31.23 8.74
N ARG A 120 2.14 30.63 8.39
CA ARG A 120 1.69 29.35 8.94
C ARG A 120 1.18 28.43 7.83
N ILE A 121 1.79 27.27 7.69
CA ILE A 121 1.41 26.21 6.75
C ILE A 121 0.61 25.15 7.51
N LEU A 122 -0.62 24.88 7.06
CA LEU A 122 -1.47 23.79 7.55
C LEU A 122 -1.31 22.62 6.60
N LEU A 123 -0.94 21.44 7.10
CA LEU A 123 -0.75 20.25 6.27
C LEU A 123 -2.05 19.45 6.11
N THR A 124 -2.17 18.71 5.01
CA THR A 124 -3.29 17.79 4.75
C THR A 124 -3.24 16.54 5.63
N LEU A 125 -2.03 16.15 6.04
CA LEU A 125 -1.68 14.94 6.79
C LEU A 125 -2.58 14.73 8.00
N ASP A 126 -3.01 13.48 8.18
CA ASP A 126 -3.77 13.01 9.33
C ASP A 126 -2.80 12.43 10.38
N PRO A 127 -2.70 13.03 11.58
CA PRO A 127 -1.76 12.59 12.61
C PRO A 127 -1.94 11.12 13.02
N THR A 128 -3.18 10.64 13.05
CA THR A 128 -3.50 9.26 13.46
C THR A 128 -3.08 8.26 12.39
N LEU A 129 -3.24 8.60 11.11
CA LEU A 129 -2.79 7.74 10.00
C LEU A 129 -1.27 7.72 9.85
N GLN A 130 -0.62 8.88 9.95
CA GLN A 130 0.83 9.00 9.90
C GLN A 130 1.51 8.18 11.00
N GLU A 131 1.09 8.36 12.26
CA GLU A 131 1.69 7.61 13.38
C GLU A 131 1.33 6.13 13.37
N SER A 132 0.13 5.75 12.92
CA SER A 132 -0.22 4.32 12.75
C SER A 132 0.70 3.62 11.75
N ALA A 133 1.03 4.27 10.63
CA ALA A 133 1.95 3.73 9.64
C ALA A 133 3.37 3.56 10.21
N LEU A 134 3.89 4.61 10.86
CA LEU A 134 5.21 4.57 11.51
C LEU A 134 5.28 3.51 12.62
N GLN A 135 4.22 3.36 13.42
CA GLN A 135 4.14 2.32 14.46
C GLN A 135 4.20 0.92 13.87
N ILE A 136 3.57 0.67 12.72
CA ILE A 136 3.63 -0.63 12.03
C ILE A 136 5.04 -0.94 11.53
N PHE A 137 5.77 0.04 11.00
CA PHE A 137 7.15 -0.17 10.56
C PHE A 137 8.07 -0.52 11.74
N ARG A 138 7.98 0.26 12.84
CA ARG A 138 8.74 0.01 14.08
C ARG A 138 8.42 -1.37 14.68
N ASN A 139 7.16 -1.80 14.65
CA ASN A 139 6.71 -3.10 15.16
C ASN A 139 7.08 -4.30 14.25
N ARG A 140 7.76 -4.10 13.12
CA ARG A 140 8.04 -5.15 12.13
C ARG A 140 9.51 -5.30 11.71
N GLU A 141 10.42 -4.50 12.27
CA GLU A 141 11.88 -4.59 12.04
C GLU A 141 12.26 -4.62 10.55
N VAL A 142 11.50 -3.92 9.72
CA VAL A 142 11.69 -3.86 8.27
C VAL A 142 12.84 -2.90 7.93
N PRO A 143 13.83 -3.30 7.10
CA PRO A 143 15.02 -2.49 6.83
C PRO A 143 14.69 -1.18 6.10
N TYR A 144 13.65 -1.24 5.26
CA TYR A 144 13.01 -0.10 4.62
C TYR A 144 11.50 -0.33 4.57
N ALA A 145 10.72 0.74 4.70
CA ALA A 145 9.30 0.72 4.39
C ALA A 145 8.77 2.11 4.00
N ALA A 146 7.67 2.14 3.28
CA ALA A 146 6.89 3.35 3.06
C ALA A 146 5.39 3.03 3.02
N ALA A 147 4.57 4.05 3.32
CA ALA A 147 3.13 4.05 3.12
C ALA A 147 2.67 5.47 2.77
N VAL A 148 2.18 5.63 1.54
CA VAL A 148 1.45 6.82 1.10
C VAL A 148 -0.05 6.53 1.14
N ILE A 149 -0.83 7.49 1.63
CA ILE A 149 -2.29 7.42 1.71
C ILE A 149 -2.86 8.74 1.18
N LEU A 150 -3.80 8.69 0.23
CA LEU A 150 -4.41 9.85 -0.44
C LEU A 150 -5.93 9.87 -0.26
N ASP A 151 -6.53 11.05 -0.03
CA ASP A 151 -7.97 11.24 -0.21
C ASP A 151 -8.28 11.28 -1.72
N VAL A 152 -9.12 10.36 -2.18
CA VAL A 152 -9.39 10.18 -3.62
C VAL A 152 -10.29 11.29 -4.18
N GLU A 153 -10.85 12.19 -3.36
CA GLU A 153 -11.57 13.39 -3.83
C GLU A 153 -10.66 14.38 -4.57
N ASP A 154 -9.46 14.64 -4.05
CA ASP A 154 -8.56 15.71 -4.54
C ASP A 154 -7.05 15.40 -4.42
N ASN A 155 -6.68 14.15 -4.10
CA ASN A 155 -5.32 13.69 -3.81
C ASN A 155 -4.59 14.51 -2.72
N ALA A 156 -5.34 15.01 -1.72
CA ALA A 156 -4.76 15.44 -0.45
C ALA A 156 -4.00 14.29 0.20
N VAL A 157 -2.72 14.52 0.54
CA VAL A 157 -1.87 13.51 1.16
C VAL A 157 -2.27 13.36 2.64
N LEU A 158 -2.84 12.21 3.01
CA LEU A 158 -3.30 11.90 4.36
C LEU A 158 -2.21 11.23 5.20
N ALA A 159 -1.33 10.45 4.58
CA ALA A 159 -0.10 9.98 5.19
C ALA A 159 1.03 9.93 4.15
N LEU A 160 2.23 10.26 4.61
CA LEU A 160 3.48 10.26 3.87
C LEU A 160 4.55 9.69 4.81
N ALA A 161 4.40 8.40 5.14
CA ALA A 161 5.21 7.74 6.15
C ALA A 161 6.31 6.91 5.47
N GLY A 162 7.57 7.19 5.78
CA GLY A 162 8.71 6.39 5.38
C GLY A 162 9.49 5.85 6.58
N HIS A 163 10.37 4.89 6.32
CA HIS A 163 11.24 4.29 7.32
C HIS A 163 12.49 3.73 6.64
N SER A 164 13.66 4.08 7.19
CA SER A 164 14.93 3.38 6.97
C SER A 164 15.49 2.97 8.33
N SER A 165 15.91 1.71 8.45
CA SER A 165 16.70 1.20 9.57
C SER A 165 17.99 0.51 9.11
N MET A 166 18.11 0.17 7.82
CA MET A 166 19.32 -0.41 7.23
C MET A 166 20.38 0.64 6.88
N ASP A 167 19.99 1.85 6.46
CA ASP A 167 20.89 3.00 6.37
C ASP A 167 20.24 4.24 7.02
N PRO A 168 20.63 4.59 8.26
CA PRO A 168 20.12 5.76 8.98
C PRO A 168 20.44 7.12 8.35
N LYS A 169 21.18 7.18 7.23
CA LYS A 169 21.44 8.42 6.46
C LYS A 169 20.39 8.69 5.38
N VAL A 170 19.66 7.68 4.94
CA VAL A 170 18.58 7.85 3.96
C VAL A 170 17.42 8.55 4.64
N ASP A 171 16.99 9.69 4.09
CA ASP A 171 15.83 10.42 4.61
C ASP A 171 14.58 9.53 4.47
N PRO A 172 13.79 9.30 5.54
CA PRO A 172 12.48 8.65 5.43
C PRO A 172 11.60 9.23 4.31
N LEU A 173 11.71 10.51 3.97
CA LEU A 173 11.01 11.13 2.85
C LEU A 173 11.51 10.62 1.48
N GLU A 174 12.82 10.43 1.31
CA GLU A 174 13.43 9.86 0.10
C GLU A 174 12.90 8.44 -0.17
N VAL A 175 12.73 7.63 0.88
CA VAL A 175 12.15 6.26 0.78
C VAL A 175 10.74 6.29 0.15
N VAL A 176 10.03 7.42 0.24
CA VAL A 176 8.65 7.63 -0.23
C VAL A 176 8.58 8.31 -1.60
N THR A 177 9.54 9.20 -1.92
CA THR A 177 9.55 10.02 -3.15
C THR A 177 10.48 9.52 -4.24
N ALA A 178 11.55 8.79 -3.91
CA ALA A 178 12.48 8.21 -4.87
C ALA A 178 11.90 6.95 -5.57
N ALA A 179 12.24 6.75 -6.84
CA ALA A 179 11.84 5.61 -7.66
C ALA A 179 12.85 4.46 -7.55
N TRP A 180 13.18 4.08 -6.32
CA TRP A 180 14.31 3.19 -6.02
C TRP A 180 13.96 1.68 -6.11
N ALA A 181 12.67 1.35 -6.00
CA ALA A 181 12.16 -0.01 -5.93
C ALA A 181 11.52 -0.45 -7.26
N PRO A 182 11.78 -1.68 -7.75
CA PRO A 182 11.16 -2.20 -8.96
C PRO A 182 9.66 -2.30 -8.81
N ALA A 183 8.90 -1.79 -9.79
CA ALA A 183 7.43 -1.77 -9.78
C ALA A 183 6.83 -3.17 -9.66
N ALA A 184 7.55 -4.20 -10.12
CA ALA A 184 7.13 -5.59 -10.12
C ALA A 184 5.73 -5.75 -10.75
N SER A 185 4.93 -6.71 -10.27
CA SER A 185 3.57 -6.96 -10.77
C SER A 185 2.55 -5.82 -10.53
N THR A 186 2.94 -4.64 -10.01
CA THR A 186 2.07 -3.45 -10.07
C THR A 186 2.00 -2.87 -11.49
N PHE A 187 3.09 -2.96 -12.27
CA PHE A 187 3.15 -2.48 -13.65
C PHE A 187 2.17 -3.21 -14.59
N LYS A 188 1.73 -4.42 -14.22
CA LYS A 188 0.64 -5.13 -14.90
C LYS A 188 -0.63 -4.29 -15.04
N LEU A 189 -0.91 -3.33 -14.15
CA LEU A 189 -2.05 -2.43 -14.30
C LEU A 189 -1.90 -1.50 -15.51
N VAL A 190 -0.67 -1.04 -15.80
CA VAL A 190 -0.33 -0.26 -17.00
C VAL A 190 -0.49 -1.12 -18.26
N THR A 191 0.05 -2.33 -18.24
CA THR A 191 -0.09 -3.31 -19.33
C THR A 191 -1.56 -3.69 -19.59
N THR A 192 -2.34 -3.90 -18.54
CA THR A 192 -3.77 -4.22 -18.64
C THR A 192 -4.56 -3.03 -19.18
N ALA A 193 -4.28 -1.81 -18.71
CA ALA A 193 -4.86 -0.60 -19.26
C ALA A 193 -4.53 -0.47 -20.76
N ALA A 194 -3.29 -0.71 -21.18
CA ALA A 194 -2.88 -0.67 -22.58
C ALA A 194 -3.65 -1.69 -23.44
N LEU A 195 -3.82 -2.93 -22.97
CA LEU A 195 -4.56 -3.99 -23.68
C LEU A 195 -6.06 -3.68 -23.83
N LEU A 196 -6.69 -3.08 -22.82
CA LEU A 196 -8.09 -2.69 -22.88
C LEU A 196 -8.33 -1.41 -23.72
N ASP A 197 -7.47 -0.40 -23.57
CA ASP A 197 -7.59 0.90 -24.25
C ASP A 197 -7.32 0.78 -25.76
N SER A 198 -6.40 -0.10 -26.15
CA SER A 198 -6.18 -0.50 -27.55
C SER A 198 -7.23 -1.51 -28.09
N GLN A 199 -8.21 -1.90 -27.27
CA GLN A 199 -9.27 -2.88 -27.58
C GLN A 199 -8.78 -4.30 -27.94
N GLN A 200 -7.50 -4.61 -27.70
CA GLN A 200 -6.88 -5.90 -28.00
C GLN A 200 -7.28 -7.01 -27.03
N ALA A 201 -7.77 -6.66 -25.84
CA ALA A 201 -8.31 -7.61 -24.88
C ALA A 201 -9.55 -7.09 -24.14
N THR A 202 -10.19 -7.99 -23.43
CA THR A 202 -11.28 -7.75 -22.47
C THR A 202 -10.93 -8.48 -21.15
N PRO A 203 -11.56 -8.16 -20.01
CA PRO A 203 -11.36 -8.92 -18.77
C PRO A 203 -11.60 -10.43 -18.91
N SER A 204 -12.49 -10.83 -19.82
CA SER A 204 -12.81 -12.23 -20.13
C SER A 204 -12.00 -12.84 -21.28
N THR A 205 -11.04 -12.12 -21.87
CA THR A 205 -10.13 -12.69 -22.88
C THR A 205 -9.32 -13.82 -22.24
N ARG A 206 -9.39 -15.02 -22.84
CA ARG A 206 -8.71 -16.22 -22.38
C ARG A 206 -7.39 -16.41 -23.10
N VAL A 207 -6.35 -16.80 -22.37
CA VAL A 207 -5.05 -17.21 -22.90
C VAL A 207 -4.80 -18.64 -22.49
N CYS A 208 -4.52 -19.50 -23.46
CA CYS A 208 -4.11 -20.88 -23.21
C CYS A 208 -2.58 -20.97 -23.13
N PHE A 209 -2.08 -21.85 -22.25
CA PHE A 209 -0.67 -21.91 -21.88
C PHE A 209 -0.27 -23.30 -21.38
N HIS A 210 1.02 -23.59 -21.51
CA HIS A 210 1.75 -24.65 -20.83
C HIS A 210 2.71 -24.03 -19.79
N GLY A 211 3.50 -24.86 -19.11
CA GLY A 211 4.50 -24.37 -18.17
C GLY A 211 3.91 -23.74 -16.90
N GLY A 212 4.54 -22.67 -16.39
CA GLY A 212 4.27 -22.12 -15.07
C GLY A 212 3.74 -20.69 -15.08
N LEU A 213 2.53 -20.47 -14.56
CA LEU A 213 1.85 -19.15 -14.55
C LEU A 213 2.61 -17.99 -13.88
N HIS A 214 3.61 -18.25 -13.04
CA HIS A 214 4.39 -17.22 -12.33
C HIS A 214 5.86 -17.13 -12.76
N GLY A 215 6.39 -18.16 -13.42
CA GLY A 215 7.61 -18.04 -14.20
C GLY A 215 7.30 -17.35 -15.54
N ILE A 216 8.36 -17.01 -16.28
CA ILE A 216 8.33 -16.86 -17.73
C ILE A 216 9.70 -17.32 -18.23
N GLU A 217 9.74 -18.48 -18.88
CA GLU A 217 10.83 -18.86 -19.78
C GLU A 217 10.49 -18.45 -21.23
N ASP A 218 11.48 -18.38 -22.11
CA ASP A 218 11.31 -17.87 -23.49
C ASP A 218 10.45 -18.79 -24.38
N ASP A 219 10.24 -20.04 -23.95
CA ASP A 219 9.41 -21.04 -24.64
C ASP A 219 7.95 -20.99 -24.15
N ASP A 220 7.70 -20.75 -22.85
CA ASP A 220 6.35 -20.57 -22.28
C ASP A 220 5.52 -19.51 -23.04
N LEU A 221 6.20 -18.45 -23.52
CA LEU A 221 5.61 -17.33 -24.26
C LEU A 221 5.12 -17.70 -25.67
N ARG A 222 5.46 -18.89 -26.18
CA ARG A 222 5.06 -19.36 -27.50
C ARG A 222 3.74 -20.11 -27.40
N ASP A 223 2.94 -20.06 -28.45
CA ASP A 223 1.73 -20.88 -28.55
C ASP A 223 2.11 -22.28 -29.02
N ASP A 224 1.78 -23.30 -28.20
CA ASP A 224 1.87 -24.71 -28.57
C ASP A 224 0.52 -25.39 -28.33
N PRO A 225 -0.32 -25.53 -29.38
CA PRO A 225 -1.63 -26.17 -29.27
C PRO A 225 -1.62 -27.65 -28.81
N ALA A 226 -0.47 -28.33 -28.75
CA ALA A 226 -0.35 -29.67 -28.18
C ALA A 226 -0.19 -29.66 -26.65
N HIS A 227 0.30 -28.56 -26.08
CA HIS A 227 0.59 -28.43 -24.64
C HIS A 227 -0.23 -27.34 -23.93
N ASP A 228 -0.76 -26.35 -24.66
CA ASP A 228 -1.59 -25.24 -24.18
C ASP A 228 -3.03 -25.70 -23.79
N VAL A 229 -3.13 -26.69 -22.90
CA VAL A 229 -4.39 -27.34 -22.49
C VAL A 229 -5.06 -26.68 -21.28
N GLN A 230 -4.37 -25.75 -20.61
CA GLN A 230 -4.93 -24.91 -19.54
C GLN A 230 -5.11 -23.48 -20.06
N CYS A 231 -6.18 -22.79 -19.64
CA CYS A 231 -6.38 -21.39 -20.02
C CYS A 231 -7.05 -20.57 -18.90
N GLU A 232 -6.48 -19.39 -18.64
CA GLU A 232 -6.92 -18.41 -17.64
C GLU A 232 -7.43 -17.12 -18.33
N THR A 233 -8.16 -16.26 -17.61
CA THR A 233 -8.58 -14.95 -18.15
C THR A 233 -7.60 -13.82 -17.82
N LEU A 234 -7.69 -12.70 -18.53
CA LEU A 234 -7.01 -11.46 -18.16
C LEU A 234 -7.38 -10.99 -16.74
N GLY A 235 -8.66 -11.12 -16.35
CA GLY A 235 -9.12 -10.81 -14.99
C GLY A 235 -8.48 -11.68 -13.92
N ASP A 236 -8.41 -12.99 -14.15
CA ASP A 236 -7.75 -13.93 -13.25
C ASP A 236 -6.23 -13.67 -13.18
N ALA A 237 -5.61 -13.30 -14.31
CA ALA A 237 -4.19 -12.95 -14.37
C ALA A 237 -3.83 -11.66 -13.61
N VAL A 238 -4.72 -10.65 -13.58
CA VAL A 238 -4.57 -9.49 -12.70
C VAL A 238 -4.76 -9.92 -11.24
N ALA A 239 -5.85 -10.62 -10.94
CA ALA A 239 -6.26 -11.01 -9.59
C ALA A 239 -5.22 -11.89 -8.88
N HIS A 240 -4.82 -12.98 -9.52
CA HIS A 240 -3.87 -13.98 -9.03
C HIS A 240 -2.42 -13.65 -9.40
N SER A 241 -2.18 -12.56 -10.13
CA SER A 241 -0.86 -12.14 -10.59
C SER A 241 -0.13 -13.19 -11.44
N TYR A 242 -0.82 -13.82 -12.39
CA TYR A 242 -0.18 -14.66 -13.39
C TYR A 242 0.68 -13.80 -14.31
N ASN A 243 1.96 -14.13 -14.42
CA ASN A 243 2.93 -13.43 -15.26
C ASN A 243 2.74 -13.86 -16.72
N LEU A 244 2.65 -15.16 -16.97
CA LEU A 244 2.63 -15.74 -18.31
C LEU A 244 1.45 -15.25 -19.19
N VAL A 245 0.24 -15.19 -18.62
CA VAL A 245 -0.96 -14.70 -19.33
C VAL A 245 -0.81 -13.24 -19.78
N ILE A 246 -0.25 -12.38 -18.92
CA ILE A 246 0.04 -10.98 -19.24
C ILE A 246 1.18 -10.88 -20.27
N GLY A 247 2.20 -11.73 -20.14
CA GLY A 247 3.32 -11.83 -21.07
C GLY A 247 2.87 -12.20 -22.49
N LYS A 248 2.10 -13.28 -22.66
CA LYS A 248 1.53 -13.68 -23.96
C LYS A 248 0.66 -12.58 -24.59
N LEU A 249 -0.24 -11.95 -23.83
CA LEU A 249 -1.06 -10.85 -24.36
C LEU A 249 -0.22 -9.62 -24.76
N ALA A 250 0.78 -9.26 -23.97
CA ALA A 250 1.68 -8.16 -24.30
C ALA A 250 2.55 -8.48 -25.53
N LEU A 251 3.04 -9.70 -25.66
CA LEU A 251 3.80 -10.18 -26.80
C LEU A 251 2.99 -10.12 -28.11
N ALA A 252 1.73 -10.59 -28.06
CA ALA A 252 0.85 -10.66 -29.22
C ALA A 252 0.27 -9.30 -29.64
N HIS A 253 0.11 -8.36 -28.71
CA HIS A 253 -0.73 -7.17 -28.95
C HIS A 253 -0.12 -5.81 -28.58
N LEU A 254 0.97 -5.75 -27.81
CA LEU A 254 1.58 -4.48 -27.38
C LEU A 254 2.96 -4.24 -28.03
N PRO A 255 3.03 -3.41 -29.10
CA PRO A 255 4.30 -2.86 -29.54
C PRO A 255 4.87 -1.91 -28.48
N GLN A 256 6.18 -1.66 -28.56
CA GLN A 256 6.96 -0.87 -27.59
C GLN A 256 6.32 0.50 -27.31
N ASP A 257 5.93 1.22 -28.37
CA ASP A 257 5.37 2.56 -28.27
C ASP A 257 4.00 2.60 -27.57
N THR A 258 3.12 1.61 -27.79
CA THR A 258 1.80 1.56 -27.12
C THR A 258 1.95 1.36 -25.61
N LEU A 259 2.85 0.48 -25.19
CA LEU A 259 3.11 0.24 -23.76
C LEU A 259 3.80 1.45 -23.11
N LEU A 260 4.77 2.08 -23.81
CA LEU A 260 5.43 3.29 -23.34
C LEU A 260 4.49 4.52 -23.29
N HIS A 261 3.56 4.63 -24.24
CA HIS A 261 2.53 5.67 -24.24
C HIS A 261 1.60 5.52 -23.04
N MET A 262 1.09 4.32 -22.77
CA MET A 262 0.24 4.06 -21.60
C MET A 262 1.00 4.27 -20.29
N ALA A 263 2.29 3.91 -20.22
CA ALA A 263 3.14 4.20 -19.08
C ALA A 263 3.27 5.72 -18.84
N LYS A 264 3.47 6.52 -19.89
CA LYS A 264 3.55 7.99 -19.80
C LYS A 264 2.22 8.66 -19.44
N ALA A 265 1.11 8.19 -19.98
CA ALA A 265 -0.23 8.66 -19.59
C ALA A 265 -0.47 8.41 -18.09
N LEU A 266 -0.07 7.23 -17.62
CA LEU A 266 -0.08 6.83 -16.20
C LEU A 266 1.18 7.27 -15.42
N ARG A 267 1.86 8.34 -15.87
CA ARG A 267 2.90 9.13 -15.17
C ARG A 267 4.25 8.47 -14.87
N PHE A 268 4.60 7.36 -15.53
CA PHE A 268 6.01 6.95 -15.68
C PHE A 268 6.73 7.87 -16.67
N GLU A 269 8.06 8.04 -16.53
CA GLU A 269 8.92 8.96 -17.30
C GLU A 269 8.57 10.47 -17.22
N VAL A 270 7.41 10.83 -16.67
CA VAL A 270 6.84 12.19 -16.63
C VAL A 270 6.98 12.77 -15.21
N GLU A 271 7.12 14.09 -15.10
CA GLU A 271 7.12 14.78 -13.81
C GLU A 271 5.74 14.73 -13.14
N ILE A 272 5.73 14.62 -11.80
CA ILE A 272 4.54 14.64 -10.97
C ILE A 272 4.61 15.92 -10.11
N PRO A 273 3.87 16.98 -10.46
CA PRO A 273 3.87 18.22 -9.68
C PRO A 273 3.36 17.96 -8.25
N PHE A 274 4.17 18.36 -7.26
CA PHE A 274 3.91 18.20 -5.83
C PHE A 274 4.74 19.27 -5.08
N GLU A 275 4.36 19.65 -3.86
CA GLU A 275 5.14 20.65 -3.10
C GLU A 275 6.48 20.11 -2.57
N ILE A 276 6.73 18.81 -2.74
CA ILE A 276 7.98 18.11 -2.43
C ILE A 276 8.43 17.39 -3.72
N PRO A 277 9.70 17.45 -4.14
CA PRO A 277 10.17 16.75 -5.34
C PRO A 277 9.92 15.24 -5.30
N ILE A 278 9.46 14.66 -6.42
CA ILE A 278 9.27 13.23 -6.64
C ILE A 278 10.20 12.80 -7.77
N GLU A 279 10.94 11.70 -7.60
CA GLU A 279 11.75 11.14 -8.69
C GLU A 279 10.83 10.55 -9.76
N ARG A 280 11.05 10.93 -11.02
CA ARG A 280 10.31 10.38 -12.17
C ARG A 280 10.52 8.87 -12.23
N SER A 281 9.45 8.11 -12.14
CA SER A 281 9.51 6.65 -12.13
C SER A 281 9.90 6.12 -13.53
N PRO A 282 11.06 5.48 -13.71
CA PRO A 282 11.53 5.08 -15.04
C PRO A 282 10.81 3.82 -15.52
N ALA A 283 10.55 3.75 -16.82
CA ALA A 283 9.89 2.62 -17.49
C ALA A 283 10.60 2.30 -18.81
N HIS A 284 11.75 1.63 -18.72
CA HIS A 284 12.54 1.23 -19.89
C HIS A 284 11.90 0.01 -20.59
N ILE A 285 10.98 0.29 -21.52
CA ILE A 285 10.35 -0.74 -22.36
C ILE A 285 11.29 -1.10 -23.52
N PRO A 286 11.76 -2.35 -23.65
CA PRO A 286 12.72 -2.75 -24.69
C PRO A 286 12.05 -3.00 -26.05
N ALA A 287 12.88 -2.92 -27.10
CA ALA A 287 12.48 -3.20 -28.48
C ALA A 287 12.29 -4.70 -28.74
N ASP A 288 13.10 -5.55 -28.09
CA ASP A 288 12.94 -7.01 -28.17
C ASP A 288 11.55 -7.45 -27.65
N PRO A 289 10.78 -8.26 -28.40
CA PRO A 289 9.43 -8.66 -27.99
C PRO A 289 9.38 -9.54 -26.73
N ILE A 290 10.35 -10.43 -26.52
CA ILE A 290 10.36 -11.39 -25.42
C ILE A 290 10.72 -10.70 -24.10
N GLU A 291 11.75 -9.85 -24.11
CA GLU A 291 12.06 -9.00 -22.97
C GLU A 291 10.94 -7.99 -22.71
N ARG A 292 10.28 -7.44 -23.74
CA ARG A 292 9.11 -6.57 -23.55
C ARG A 292 7.95 -7.30 -22.90
N ALA A 293 7.70 -8.56 -23.27
CA ALA A 293 6.68 -9.39 -22.63
C ALA A 293 6.96 -9.62 -21.14
N LYS A 294 8.23 -9.83 -20.75
CA LYS A 294 8.65 -9.94 -19.34
C LYS A 294 8.48 -8.62 -18.60
N VAL A 295 8.93 -7.50 -19.17
CA VAL A 295 8.72 -6.16 -18.58
C VAL A 295 7.23 -5.86 -18.40
N ALA A 296 6.39 -6.16 -19.40
CA ALA A 296 4.93 -6.02 -19.33
C ALA A 296 4.26 -6.95 -18.30
N ALA A 297 4.80 -8.14 -18.08
CA ALA A 297 4.40 -9.01 -16.98
C ALA A 297 4.85 -8.51 -15.59
N GLY A 298 5.55 -7.37 -15.50
CA GLY A 298 5.99 -6.77 -14.25
C GLY A 298 7.24 -7.44 -13.68
N PHE A 299 8.21 -7.78 -14.53
CA PHE A 299 9.57 -8.13 -14.12
C PHE A 299 10.46 -6.87 -13.99
N TRP A 300 11.63 -6.83 -14.63
CA TRP A 300 12.65 -5.77 -14.51
C TRP A 300 12.35 -4.51 -15.36
N ASN A 301 13.29 -3.56 -15.38
CA ASN A 301 13.30 -2.33 -16.18
C ASN A 301 12.22 -1.26 -15.88
N VAL A 302 11.33 -1.48 -14.92
CA VAL A 302 10.43 -0.44 -14.40
C VAL A 302 10.63 -0.31 -12.89
N ASP A 303 10.96 0.90 -12.44
CA ASP A 303 11.05 1.25 -11.02
C ASP A 303 9.97 2.30 -10.66
N LEU A 304 9.56 2.36 -9.39
CA LEU A 304 8.37 3.06 -8.92
C LEU A 304 8.58 3.69 -7.54
N SER A 305 8.19 4.94 -7.36
CA SER A 305 8.15 5.57 -6.03
C SER A 305 6.82 5.26 -5.31
N PRO A 306 6.81 5.08 -3.97
CA PRO A 306 5.58 4.86 -3.21
C PRO A 306 4.50 5.95 -3.39
N MET A 307 4.90 7.22 -3.54
CA MET A 307 3.98 8.29 -3.91
C MET A 307 3.31 8.04 -5.28
N HIS A 308 4.10 7.70 -6.29
CA HIS A 308 3.56 7.39 -7.62
C HIS A 308 2.68 6.14 -7.60
N GLY A 309 3.01 5.11 -6.82
CA GLY A 309 2.16 3.94 -6.62
C GLY A 309 0.77 4.29 -6.07
N ALA A 310 0.67 5.28 -5.17
CA ALA A 310 -0.61 5.73 -4.62
C ALA A 310 -1.42 6.55 -5.64
N LEU A 311 -0.72 7.35 -6.46
CA LEU A 311 -1.33 8.08 -7.56
C LEU A 311 -1.87 7.14 -8.65
N LEU A 312 -1.14 6.08 -8.99
CA LEU A 312 -1.58 5.05 -9.93
C LEU A 312 -2.89 4.39 -9.43
N ALA A 313 -2.96 4.01 -8.16
CA ALA A 313 -4.20 3.51 -7.55
C ALA A 313 -5.32 4.56 -7.55
N SER A 314 -5.00 5.84 -7.33
CA SER A 314 -5.98 6.94 -7.37
C SER A 314 -6.52 7.19 -8.79
N ILE A 315 -5.72 7.08 -9.85
CA ILE A 315 -6.19 7.24 -11.24
C ILE A 315 -7.31 6.23 -11.56
N PHE A 316 -7.16 4.97 -11.14
CA PHE A 316 -8.22 3.96 -11.27
C PHE A 316 -9.43 4.28 -10.39
N ALA A 317 -9.21 4.66 -9.12
CA ALA A 317 -10.27 5.07 -8.18
C ALA A 317 -11.09 6.31 -8.65
N ARG A 318 -10.48 7.15 -9.49
CA ARG A 318 -11.08 8.37 -10.08
C ARG A 318 -11.59 8.13 -11.51
N GLY A 319 -11.71 6.88 -11.95
CA GLY A 319 -12.25 6.54 -13.27
C GLY A 319 -11.41 7.10 -14.43
N GLY A 320 -10.09 7.06 -14.31
CA GLY A 320 -9.12 7.51 -15.31
C GLY A 320 -8.74 9.00 -15.23
N ILE A 321 -9.06 9.67 -14.11
CA ILE A 321 -8.76 11.08 -13.88
C ILE A 321 -7.55 11.23 -12.96
N TYR A 322 -6.44 11.67 -13.53
CA TYR A 322 -5.27 12.15 -12.79
C TYR A 322 -5.58 13.47 -12.06
N GLN A 323 -4.95 13.64 -10.92
CA GLN A 323 -4.94 14.85 -10.12
C GLN A 323 -3.58 14.90 -9.41
N PRO A 324 -2.77 15.95 -9.59
CA PRO A 324 -1.54 16.10 -8.83
C PRO A 324 -1.78 16.03 -7.31
N PRO A 325 -0.92 15.34 -6.55
CA PRO A 325 -1.01 15.30 -5.10
C PRO A 325 -0.78 16.68 -4.49
N HIS A 326 -1.24 16.88 -3.25
CA HIS A 326 -0.87 18.08 -2.49
C HIS A 326 -0.79 17.78 -0.99
N VAL A 327 0.22 18.32 -0.31
CA VAL A 327 0.43 18.17 1.14
C VAL A 327 0.04 19.42 1.93
N ILE A 328 -0.15 20.56 1.25
CA ILE A 328 -0.54 21.82 1.88
C ILE A 328 -2.05 22.02 1.79
N ALA A 329 -2.72 22.04 2.95
CA ALA A 329 -4.16 22.25 3.08
C ALA A 329 -4.54 23.74 3.10
N GLN A 330 -3.67 24.58 3.64
CA GLN A 330 -3.77 26.05 3.65
C GLN A 330 -2.42 26.69 3.95
N VAL A 331 -2.12 27.88 3.41
CA VAL A 331 -1.07 28.77 3.93
C VAL A 331 -1.69 30.09 4.37
N ILE A 332 -1.28 30.57 5.54
CA ILE A 332 -1.75 31.81 6.15
C ILE A 332 -0.56 32.76 6.29
N GLY A 333 -0.69 34.00 5.80
CA GLY A 333 0.30 35.06 5.94
C GLY A 333 0.38 35.64 7.37
N PRO A 334 1.42 36.42 7.69
CA PRO A 334 1.60 37.04 9.01
C PRO A 334 0.50 38.06 9.37
N ASP A 335 -0.20 38.60 8.37
CA ASP A 335 -1.37 39.48 8.48
C ASP A 335 -2.71 38.72 8.54
N GLY A 336 -2.69 37.39 8.41
CA GLY A 336 -3.88 36.54 8.36
C GLY A 336 -4.46 36.33 6.95
N THR A 337 -3.81 36.82 5.89
CA THR A 337 -4.24 36.53 4.50
C THR A 337 -4.11 35.04 4.14
N ASP A 338 -4.97 34.56 3.24
CA ASP A 338 -4.85 33.20 2.69
C ASP A 338 -3.93 33.24 1.45
N LEU A 339 -2.79 32.56 1.55
CA LEU A 339 -1.71 32.51 0.55
C LEU A 339 -1.52 31.08 0.00
N SER A 340 -2.58 30.26 0.08
CA SER A 340 -2.59 28.87 -0.38
C SER A 340 -2.34 28.74 -1.90
N PRO A 341 -1.67 27.66 -2.36
CA PRO A 341 -1.45 27.45 -3.78
C PRO A 341 -2.76 27.22 -4.53
N ALA A 342 -2.86 27.74 -5.76
CA ALA A 342 -3.95 27.39 -6.66
C ALA A 342 -3.78 25.92 -7.10
N ARG A 343 -4.74 25.07 -6.72
CA ARG A 343 -4.70 23.64 -7.07
C ARG A 343 -4.75 23.44 -8.59
N THR A 344 -3.80 22.65 -9.11
CA THR A 344 -3.79 22.20 -10.51
C THR A 344 -5.09 21.48 -10.87
N LYS A 345 -5.60 21.71 -12.07
CA LYS A 345 -6.84 21.10 -12.55
C LYS A 345 -6.67 19.58 -12.76
N PRO A 346 -7.72 18.77 -12.53
CA PRO A 346 -7.71 17.36 -12.87
C PRO A 346 -7.63 17.15 -14.39
N GLU A 347 -7.02 16.04 -14.80
CA GLU A 347 -6.77 15.68 -16.20
C GLU A 347 -7.27 14.25 -16.46
N ARG A 348 -7.95 14.01 -17.60
CA ARG A 348 -8.29 12.63 -18.00
C ARG A 348 -7.09 12.01 -18.73
N VAL A 349 -6.48 11.01 -18.11
CA VAL A 349 -5.32 10.27 -18.64
C VAL A 349 -5.68 8.88 -19.16
N LEU A 350 -6.85 8.36 -18.80
CA LEU A 350 -7.33 7.04 -19.20
C LEU A 350 -8.83 7.08 -19.47
N ASN A 351 -9.31 6.25 -20.40
CA ASN A 351 -10.74 6.08 -20.64
C ASN A 351 -11.46 5.53 -19.40
N GLN A 352 -12.67 6.02 -19.12
CA GLN A 352 -13.37 5.71 -17.88
C GLN A 352 -13.72 4.22 -17.77
N ASP A 353 -14.20 3.62 -18.86
CA ASP A 353 -14.58 2.21 -18.87
C ASP A 353 -13.36 1.28 -18.71
N VAL A 354 -12.21 1.67 -19.26
CA VAL A 354 -10.93 0.98 -19.05
C VAL A 354 -10.51 1.06 -17.59
N ALA A 355 -10.56 2.25 -16.99
CA ALA A 355 -10.21 2.45 -15.58
C ALA A 355 -11.12 1.65 -14.63
N LEU A 356 -12.43 1.59 -14.92
CA LEU A 356 -13.39 0.80 -14.15
C LEU A 356 -13.20 -0.71 -14.34
N ALA A 357 -12.89 -1.16 -15.56
CA ALA A 357 -12.59 -2.57 -15.84
C ALA A 357 -11.31 -3.05 -15.13
N VAL A 358 -10.24 -2.24 -15.15
CA VAL A 358 -9.03 -2.51 -14.34
C VAL A 358 -9.38 -2.51 -12.84
N GLY A 359 -10.25 -1.59 -12.40
CA GLY A 359 -10.76 -1.53 -11.03
C GLY A 359 -11.44 -2.82 -10.55
N GLU A 360 -12.37 -3.40 -11.30
CA GLU A 360 -13.03 -4.66 -10.89
C GLU A 360 -12.07 -5.85 -10.94
N MET A 361 -11.13 -5.90 -11.90
CA MET A 361 -10.06 -6.91 -11.92
C MET A 361 -9.13 -6.79 -10.70
N MET A 362 -8.85 -5.56 -10.24
CA MET A 362 -8.17 -5.29 -8.97
C MET A 362 -8.98 -5.71 -7.73
N VAL A 363 -10.32 -5.70 -7.77
CA VAL A 363 -11.15 -6.28 -6.69
C VAL A 363 -11.01 -7.82 -6.65
N GLY A 364 -10.73 -8.46 -7.79
CA GLY A 364 -10.36 -9.87 -7.86
C GLY A 364 -9.17 -10.22 -6.94
N THR A 365 -8.13 -9.38 -6.89
CA THR A 365 -6.95 -9.60 -6.02
C THR A 365 -7.31 -9.74 -4.53
N THR A 366 -8.36 -9.07 -4.04
CA THR A 366 -8.77 -9.13 -2.62
C THR A 366 -9.88 -10.16 -2.34
N ARG A 367 -10.72 -10.50 -3.34
CA ARG A 367 -11.80 -11.52 -3.19
C ARG A 367 -11.31 -12.96 -3.40
N SER A 368 -10.54 -13.21 -4.47
CA SER A 368 -10.09 -14.55 -4.89
C SER A 368 -8.57 -14.69 -4.94
N GLY A 369 -7.88 -13.62 -5.36
CA GLY A 369 -6.47 -13.60 -5.71
C GLY A 369 -5.46 -13.46 -4.58
N THR A 370 -4.31 -12.87 -4.90
CA THR A 370 -3.10 -12.89 -4.05
C THR A 370 -3.28 -12.31 -2.64
N ALA A 371 -4.14 -11.30 -2.49
CA ALA A 371 -4.36 -10.62 -1.21
C ALA A 371 -5.52 -11.21 -0.38
N LYS A 372 -6.24 -12.22 -0.87
CA LYS A 372 -7.46 -12.78 -0.23
C LYS A 372 -7.33 -13.06 1.27
N LYS A 373 -6.19 -13.63 1.70
CA LYS A 373 -5.92 -13.98 3.11
C LYS A 373 -5.65 -12.77 4.01
N SER A 374 -5.38 -11.60 3.44
CA SER A 374 -5.23 -10.32 4.15
C SER A 374 -6.55 -9.59 4.34
N PHE A 375 -7.61 -9.99 3.63
CA PHE A 375 -8.95 -9.39 3.69
C PHE A 375 -10.03 -10.33 4.27
N ARG A 376 -9.72 -11.60 4.51
CA ARG A 376 -10.63 -12.60 5.10
C ARG A 376 -10.02 -13.39 6.24
N ASP A 377 -10.86 -13.74 7.21
CA ASP A 377 -10.52 -14.69 8.28
C ASP A 377 -10.45 -16.15 7.76
N PRO A 378 -9.92 -17.11 8.54
CA PRO A 378 -9.86 -18.52 8.15
C PRO A 378 -11.23 -19.19 7.97
N GLN A 379 -12.32 -18.55 8.42
CA GLN A 379 -13.71 -19.00 8.28
C GLN A 379 -14.37 -18.43 7.00
N GLY A 380 -13.72 -17.47 6.33
CA GLY A 380 -14.16 -16.86 5.07
C GLY A 380 -14.87 -15.51 5.21
N ASN A 381 -15.00 -14.96 6.43
CA ASN A 381 -15.63 -13.66 6.66
C ASN A 381 -14.69 -12.52 6.25
N ASP A 382 -15.21 -11.46 5.62
CA ASP A 382 -14.44 -10.27 5.31
C ASP A 382 -14.06 -9.49 6.58
N TYR A 383 -12.78 -9.13 6.75
CA TYR A 383 -12.32 -8.26 7.86
C TYR A 383 -12.88 -6.84 7.76
N ILE A 384 -13.36 -6.42 6.58
CA ILE A 384 -14.00 -5.12 6.36
C ILE A 384 -15.39 -5.33 5.70
N PRO A 385 -16.41 -5.76 6.44
CA PRO A 385 -17.73 -6.08 5.88
C PRO A 385 -18.36 -4.89 5.13
N GLY A 386 -18.82 -5.15 3.91
CA GLY A 386 -19.48 -4.14 3.07
C GLY A 386 -18.54 -3.03 2.56
N VAL A 387 -17.26 -3.34 2.37
CA VAL A 387 -16.27 -2.46 1.73
C VAL A 387 -15.48 -3.28 0.70
N PRO A 388 -15.80 -3.21 -0.60
CA PRO A 388 -14.95 -3.82 -1.62
C PRO A 388 -13.64 -3.06 -1.72
N VAL A 389 -12.52 -3.77 -1.86
CA VAL A 389 -11.17 -3.19 -1.95
C VAL A 389 -10.56 -3.60 -3.29
N ALA A 390 -10.25 -2.62 -4.13
CA ALA A 390 -9.50 -2.84 -5.36
C ALA A 390 -8.01 -2.76 -5.03
N ALA A 391 -7.23 -3.78 -5.38
CA ALA A 391 -5.79 -3.77 -5.15
C ALA A 391 -4.97 -4.53 -6.20
N LYS A 392 -3.65 -4.35 -6.15
CA LYS A 392 -2.66 -5.16 -6.83
C LYS A 392 -1.45 -5.38 -5.92
N THR A 393 -1.06 -6.65 -5.74
CA THR A 393 0.22 -6.99 -5.11
C THR A 393 1.35 -7.01 -6.14
N GLY A 394 2.57 -6.73 -5.70
CA GLY A 394 3.81 -6.98 -6.44
C GLY A 394 4.87 -7.60 -5.54
N SER A 395 5.66 -8.53 -6.08
CA SER A 395 6.77 -9.18 -5.38
C SER A 395 7.94 -9.38 -6.34
N LEU A 396 9.15 -8.99 -5.96
CA LEU A 396 10.37 -9.22 -6.76
C LEU A 396 11.61 -9.31 -5.86
N THR A 397 12.57 -10.18 -6.18
CA THR A 397 13.78 -10.43 -5.39
C THR A 397 15.03 -9.88 -6.08
N GLY A 398 15.61 -8.82 -5.53
CA GLY A 398 16.87 -8.24 -5.99
C GLY A 398 18.07 -9.13 -5.66
N LYS A 399 18.90 -9.44 -6.66
CA LYS A 399 20.08 -10.34 -6.50
C LYS A 399 21.35 -9.66 -5.95
N ARG A 400 21.44 -8.33 -5.96
CA ARG A 400 22.62 -7.59 -5.48
C ARG A 400 22.59 -7.47 -3.97
N ALA A 401 23.75 -7.60 -3.30
CA ALA A 401 23.84 -7.48 -1.85
C ALA A 401 23.65 -6.01 -1.37
N PRO A 402 22.89 -5.76 -0.28
CA PRO A 402 22.05 -6.71 0.44
C PRO A 402 20.81 -7.11 -0.40
N ALA A 403 20.58 -8.42 -0.55
CA ALA A 403 19.50 -8.93 -1.39
C ALA A 403 18.14 -8.69 -0.70
N LEU A 404 17.26 -7.96 -1.40
CA LEU A 404 15.96 -7.51 -0.89
C LEU A 404 14.80 -8.10 -1.69
N ASN A 405 13.80 -8.61 -0.98
CA ASN A 405 12.48 -8.94 -1.49
C ASN A 405 11.61 -7.67 -1.42
N TYR A 406 11.36 -7.02 -2.55
CA TYR A 406 10.45 -5.88 -2.64
C TYR A 406 9.01 -6.40 -2.63
N ASN A 407 8.23 -6.03 -1.60
CA ASN A 407 6.83 -6.41 -1.46
C ASN A 407 5.96 -5.15 -1.55
N TRP A 408 5.16 -5.06 -2.60
CA TRP A 408 4.22 -3.98 -2.89
C TRP A 408 2.78 -4.39 -2.61
N PHE A 409 2.00 -3.43 -2.15
CA PHE A 409 0.56 -3.42 -2.31
C PHE A 409 0.13 -2.02 -2.73
N ILE A 410 -0.62 -1.90 -3.82
CA ILE A 410 -1.27 -0.65 -4.22
C ILE A 410 -2.77 -0.89 -4.37
N GLY A 411 -3.61 0.05 -3.96
CA GLY A 411 -5.07 -0.15 -4.02
C GLY A 411 -5.89 1.01 -3.51
N TYR A 412 -7.22 0.88 -3.63
CA TYR A 412 -8.19 1.85 -3.17
C TYR A 412 -9.48 1.20 -2.63
N ALA A 413 -10.13 1.89 -1.70
CA ALA A 413 -11.39 1.45 -1.09
C ALA A 413 -12.23 2.62 -0.58
N PRO A 414 -13.58 2.53 -0.61
CA PRO A 414 -14.36 1.46 -1.22
C PRO A 414 -14.32 1.51 -2.77
N ALA A 415 -14.21 0.35 -3.41
CA ALA A 415 -14.06 0.26 -4.87
C ALA A 415 -15.34 0.53 -5.67
N ASP A 416 -16.51 0.39 -5.05
CA ASP A 416 -17.84 0.65 -5.61
C ASP A 416 -18.28 2.12 -5.53
N ALA A 417 -17.43 3.00 -4.99
CA ALA A 417 -17.65 4.45 -4.96
C ALA A 417 -16.51 5.22 -5.66
N PRO A 418 -16.41 5.16 -7.01
CA PRO A 418 -15.47 5.99 -7.75
C PRO A 418 -15.76 7.49 -7.53
N ALA A 419 -14.71 8.31 -7.62
CA ALA A 419 -14.79 9.74 -7.31
C ALA A 419 -15.89 10.46 -8.11
N GLY A 420 -16.79 11.14 -7.40
CA GLY A 420 -17.96 11.84 -7.97
C GLY A 420 -19.31 11.18 -7.67
N ALA A 421 -19.34 9.91 -7.26
CA ALA A 421 -20.56 9.27 -6.76
C ALA A 421 -21.07 9.97 -5.48
N ARG A 422 -22.20 10.70 -5.57
CA ARG A 422 -22.80 11.43 -4.43
C ARG A 422 -23.46 10.49 -3.40
N ALA A 423 -22.65 9.75 -2.64
CA ALA A 423 -23.09 8.97 -1.48
C ALA A 423 -22.41 9.47 -0.19
N ARG A 424 -23.20 9.76 0.85
CA ARG A 424 -22.72 10.17 2.20
C ARG A 424 -22.10 9.02 3.01
N ARG A 425 -21.42 8.05 2.37
CA ARG A 425 -20.99 6.78 2.99
C ARG A 425 -19.58 6.37 2.58
N ARG A 426 -18.61 6.74 3.43
CA ARG A 426 -17.15 6.53 3.30
C ARG A 426 -16.53 7.33 2.12
N ARG A 427 -15.46 8.06 2.39
CA ARG A 427 -14.62 8.66 1.34
C ARG A 427 -13.71 7.58 0.77
N PRO A 428 -13.53 7.48 -0.56
CA PRO A 428 -12.51 6.62 -1.12
C PRO A 428 -11.11 7.09 -0.71
N THR A 429 -10.24 6.13 -0.46
CA THR A 429 -8.85 6.33 -0.07
C THR A 429 -7.97 5.41 -0.91
N ALA A 430 -6.92 5.97 -1.51
CA ALA A 430 -5.90 5.21 -2.22
C ALA A 430 -4.66 5.06 -1.33
N ALA A 431 -4.01 3.90 -1.36
CA ALA A 431 -2.83 3.61 -0.58
C ALA A 431 -1.82 2.79 -1.38
N ALA A 432 -0.53 3.08 -1.19
CA ALA A 432 0.57 2.32 -1.80
C ALA A 432 1.74 2.13 -0.84
N PRO A 433 1.66 1.16 0.08
CA PRO A 433 2.80 0.78 0.88
C PRO A 433 3.73 -0.25 0.23
N ILE A 434 5.00 -0.17 0.62
CA ILE A 434 6.06 -1.12 0.26
C ILE A 434 6.84 -1.55 1.50
N THR A 435 7.25 -2.81 1.57
CA THR A 435 8.21 -3.31 2.58
C THR A 435 9.27 -4.20 1.93
N PRO A 436 10.42 -3.64 1.54
CA PRO A 436 11.58 -4.43 1.14
C PRO A 436 12.19 -5.15 2.36
N SER A 437 12.51 -6.45 2.25
CA SER A 437 13.01 -7.27 3.35
C SER A 437 14.15 -8.20 2.93
N PRO A 438 15.08 -8.60 3.84
CA PRO A 438 16.24 -9.40 3.45
C PRO A 438 15.86 -10.80 2.96
N THR A 439 16.61 -11.37 2.01
CA THR A 439 16.44 -12.76 1.56
C THR A 439 16.96 -13.76 2.61
N SER A 440 16.16 -14.07 3.63
CA SER A 440 16.56 -15.00 4.69
C SER A 440 16.54 -16.47 4.26
N SER A 441 17.67 -17.15 4.41
CA SER A 441 17.80 -18.60 4.17
C SER A 441 17.71 -19.37 5.50
N SER A 442 16.57 -19.30 6.18
CA SER A 442 16.31 -19.97 7.47
C SER A 442 14.83 -20.34 7.63
N PRO A 443 14.51 -21.38 8.43
CA PRO A 443 13.18 -21.99 8.42
C PRO A 443 12.11 -21.09 9.08
N LYS A 444 10.85 -21.30 8.65
CA LYS A 444 9.67 -20.64 9.23
C LYS A 444 9.60 -20.85 10.75
N PRO A 445 9.47 -19.80 11.58
CA PRO A 445 9.07 -19.97 12.96
C PRO A 445 7.65 -20.54 13.00
N SER A 446 7.45 -21.67 13.69
CA SER A 446 6.17 -22.35 13.81
C SER A 446 5.28 -21.68 14.85
N GLY A 447 4.74 -20.51 14.50
CA GLY A 447 3.79 -19.78 15.33
C GLY A 447 3.40 -18.44 14.69
N THR A 448 2.22 -18.38 14.09
CA THR A 448 1.57 -17.10 13.78
C THR A 448 1.00 -16.54 15.09
N PRO A 449 1.44 -15.36 15.58
CA PRO A 449 0.75 -14.69 16.66
C PRO A 449 -0.61 -14.23 16.14
N ALA A 450 -1.69 -14.81 16.66
CA ALA A 450 -3.02 -14.30 16.39
C ALA A 450 -3.16 -12.92 17.05
N ILE A 451 -3.37 -11.87 16.25
CA ILE A 451 -3.70 -10.54 16.79
C ILE A 451 -5.12 -10.61 17.33
N ASP A 452 -5.28 -10.68 18.66
CA ASP A 452 -6.59 -10.66 19.29
C ASP A 452 -7.16 -9.23 19.30
N CYS A 453 -7.82 -8.88 18.20
CA CYS A 453 -8.53 -7.62 18.00
C CYS A 453 -9.70 -7.39 18.97
N ARG A 454 -10.00 -8.31 19.90
CA ARG A 454 -11.03 -8.09 20.95
C ARG A 454 -10.54 -7.19 22.09
N SER A 455 -9.23 -7.14 22.33
CA SER A 455 -8.63 -6.53 23.53
C SER A 455 -8.69 -4.99 23.58
N ASN A 456 -8.49 -4.31 22.44
CA ASN A 456 -8.44 -2.83 22.38
C ASN A 456 -9.81 -2.15 22.11
N ALA A 457 -10.92 -2.89 22.15
CA ALA A 457 -12.27 -2.35 21.90
C ALA A 457 -13.09 -2.08 23.16
N SER A 458 -12.67 -2.57 24.33
CA SER A 458 -13.49 -2.56 25.56
C SER A 458 -13.41 -1.27 26.39
N THR A 459 -12.29 -0.54 26.34
CA THR A 459 -12.02 0.58 27.26
C THR A 459 -12.64 1.92 26.82
N ALA A 460 -13.35 1.95 25.69
CA ALA A 460 -13.92 3.16 25.08
C ALA A 460 -15.47 3.22 25.08
N CYS A 461 -16.15 2.30 25.78
CA CYS A 461 -17.62 2.20 25.79
C CYS A 461 -18.21 1.89 27.18
N SER A 462 -18.01 2.78 28.16
CA SER A 462 -18.61 2.66 29.52
C SER A 462 -19.09 3.97 30.16
N GLU A 463 -19.31 5.05 29.40
CA GLU A 463 -19.78 6.35 29.94
C GLU A 463 -20.85 7.03 29.06
N ALA A 464 -21.87 6.28 28.62
CA ALA A 464 -22.93 6.80 27.74
C ALA A 464 -24.34 6.21 28.01
N ALA A 465 -24.65 5.84 29.26
CA ALA A 465 -25.92 5.19 29.62
C ALA A 465 -26.40 5.49 31.06
N ARG A 466 -26.57 6.77 31.43
CA ARG A 466 -27.29 7.19 32.65
C ARG A 466 -28.18 8.40 32.35
N ILE A 467 -29.23 8.58 33.17
CA ILE A 467 -30.25 9.65 33.09
C ILE A 467 -31.19 9.46 31.86
N THR A 468 -32.23 8.64 31.97
CA THR A 468 -33.51 9.10 32.56
C THR A 468 -34.35 7.97 33.18
N THR A 469 -35.40 8.34 33.94
CA THR A 469 -36.29 7.45 34.72
C THR A 469 -37.48 6.94 33.85
N LYS A 470 -38.39 6.02 34.24
CA LYS A 470 -38.93 5.71 35.59
C LYS A 470 -39.77 4.41 35.66
N ALA A 471 -39.50 3.54 36.66
CA ALA A 471 -40.39 2.50 37.26
C ALA A 471 -40.93 1.34 36.36
N THR A 472 -41.42 0.18 36.84
CA THR A 472 -41.78 -0.34 38.19
C THR A 472 -41.42 -1.84 38.39
N ARG A 473 -41.07 -2.25 39.63
CA ARG A 473 -41.48 -3.46 40.43
C ARG A 473 -41.67 -4.85 39.73
N ASN A 474 -41.34 -6.03 40.31
CA ASN A 474 -40.88 -6.41 41.67
C ASN A 474 -40.33 -7.86 41.73
N THR A 475 -39.93 -8.29 42.95
CA THR A 475 -39.84 -9.68 43.49
C THR A 475 -38.66 -10.59 43.12
N ASP A 476 -38.46 -11.63 43.96
CA ASP A 476 -37.18 -12.21 44.39
C ASP A 476 -37.09 -13.77 44.24
N PRO A 477 -35.90 -14.40 44.44
CA PRO A 477 -35.62 -15.84 44.21
C PRO A 477 -35.91 -16.71 45.50
N PRO A 478 -35.33 -17.92 45.78
CA PRO A 478 -34.35 -18.79 45.08
C PRO A 478 -34.62 -20.33 45.16
N SER A 479 -33.67 -21.19 44.71
CA SER A 479 -33.03 -22.26 45.54
C SER A 479 -32.07 -23.24 44.78
N THR A 480 -30.98 -23.66 45.46
CA THR A 480 -30.24 -24.98 45.53
C THR A 480 -30.29 -26.03 44.40
N SER A 481 -29.32 -26.97 44.17
CA SER A 481 -28.10 -27.48 44.86
C SER A 481 -27.15 -28.19 43.84
N ARG A 482 -25.80 -28.09 43.86
CA ARG A 482 -24.75 -28.69 44.74
C ARG A 482 -24.40 -30.18 44.45
N LYS A 483 -23.08 -30.51 44.50
CA LYS A 483 -22.38 -31.83 44.37
C LYS A 483 -21.99 -32.28 42.94
N SER A 484 -20.98 -33.14 42.71
CA SER A 484 -19.55 -33.13 43.13
C SER A 484 -18.76 -34.33 42.56
N ALA A 485 -17.59 -34.07 41.96
CA ALA A 485 -16.38 -34.93 41.81
C ALA A 485 -16.47 -36.47 41.68
N SER A 486 -15.80 -37.04 40.66
CA SER A 486 -14.57 -37.88 40.83
C SER A 486 -14.17 -38.61 39.53
N CYS A 487 -12.96 -39.20 39.50
CA CYS A 487 -12.39 -39.96 38.39
C CYS A 487 -11.52 -41.12 38.93
N PRO A 488 -11.63 -42.35 38.39
CA PRO A 488 -10.65 -43.42 38.60
C PRO A 488 -10.02 -43.95 37.29
N ARG A 489 -9.06 -44.89 37.42
CA ARG A 489 -7.98 -45.12 36.44
C ARG A 489 -7.76 -46.62 36.11
N ALA A 490 -7.76 -46.92 34.81
CA ALA A 490 -7.12 -48.03 34.06
C ALA A 490 -6.81 -49.41 34.70
N MET A 491 -7.26 -50.50 34.04
CA MET A 491 -6.62 -51.84 33.89
C MET A 491 -7.46 -52.73 32.92
N ARG A 492 -6.99 -53.83 32.27
CA ARG A 492 -5.68 -54.29 31.73
C ARG A 492 -5.90 -55.61 30.94
N ARG A 493 -4.90 -56.09 30.18
CA ARG A 493 -4.73 -57.45 29.53
C ARG A 493 -5.40 -57.69 28.16
N SER A 494 -4.88 -58.57 27.28
CA SER A 494 -3.49 -59.08 27.06
C SER A 494 -3.33 -59.92 25.76
N THR A 495 -2.05 -60.21 25.38
CA THR A 495 -1.54 -61.43 24.66
C THR A 495 -1.98 -61.68 23.20
N THR A 496 -1.13 -62.00 22.20
CA THR A 496 0.36 -62.03 22.01
C THR A 496 0.66 -61.92 20.47
N THR A 497 1.78 -62.24 19.78
CA THR A 497 3.00 -63.06 20.01
C THR A 497 4.24 -62.46 19.27
N THR A 498 5.10 -63.28 18.65
CA THR A 498 6.49 -62.99 18.16
C THR A 498 6.98 -64.17 17.24
N PRO A 499 8.23 -64.28 16.70
CA PRO A 499 9.37 -63.33 16.53
C PRO A 499 10.18 -63.37 15.18
N ARG A 500 10.83 -62.23 14.77
CA ARG A 500 12.24 -61.99 14.29
C ARG A 500 13.00 -62.98 13.30
N PRO A 501 14.29 -62.79 12.87
CA PRO A 501 15.31 -61.73 13.07
C PRO A 501 16.17 -61.24 11.83
N THR A 502 16.89 -60.10 12.02
CA THR A 502 18.24 -59.74 11.42
C THR A 502 18.39 -59.56 9.89
N THR A 503 19.45 -58.94 9.31
CA THR A 503 20.78 -58.45 9.77
C THR A 503 21.04 -56.96 9.40
N ALA A 504 22.25 -56.42 9.68
CA ALA A 504 22.69 -55.07 9.28
C ALA A 504 24.19 -55.03 8.93
N THR A 505 24.61 -54.17 7.98
CA THR A 505 26.04 -53.77 7.83
C THR A 505 26.23 -52.49 6.98
N ALA A 506 27.26 -51.74 7.34
CA ALA A 506 27.96 -50.68 6.60
C ALA A 506 29.43 -50.70 7.14
N PRO A 507 30.41 -49.87 6.69
CA PRO A 507 30.42 -48.86 5.62
C PRO A 507 31.61 -49.02 4.62
N MET A 508 31.78 -48.11 3.63
CA MET A 508 33.12 -47.65 3.20
C MET A 508 33.14 -46.42 2.27
N LYS A 509 34.29 -45.72 2.26
CA LYS A 509 34.77 -44.60 1.40
C LYS A 509 36.30 -44.52 1.61
N PRO A 510 37.10 -43.83 0.76
CA PRO A 510 36.97 -43.46 -0.65
C PRO A 510 38.07 -44.19 -1.49
N PRO A 511 38.60 -43.68 -2.63
CA PRO A 511 39.61 -42.60 -2.58
C PRO A 511 39.48 -41.55 -3.71
N CYS A 512 40.30 -40.49 -3.63
CA CYS A 512 40.44 -39.48 -4.69
C CYS A 512 41.57 -39.85 -5.67
N ILE A 513 41.41 -39.46 -6.95
CA ILE A 513 42.53 -39.28 -7.90
C ILE A 513 42.35 -37.92 -8.58
N ALA A 514 43.46 -37.20 -8.80
CA ALA A 514 43.49 -35.96 -9.57
C ALA A 514 44.75 -35.92 -10.43
N ARG A 515 44.65 -35.40 -11.67
CA ARG A 515 45.71 -34.64 -12.35
C ARG A 515 45.29 -34.06 -13.71
N ARG A 516 45.58 -32.75 -13.85
CA ARG A 516 46.11 -32.04 -15.03
C ARG A 516 45.39 -32.14 -16.38
N SER A 517 44.79 -31.00 -16.75
CA SER A 517 45.33 -30.08 -17.77
C SER A 517 46.06 -30.67 -18.99
N ALA A 518 45.50 -30.40 -20.16
CA ALA A 518 46.20 -29.79 -21.28
C ALA A 518 45.58 -28.40 -21.53
#